data_AF-A0A8E4PJS0-F1
#
_entry.id   AF-A0A8E4PJS0-F1
#
_cell.length_a   1.000
_cell.length_b   1.000
_cell.length_c   1.000
_cell.angle_alpha   90.00
_cell.angle_beta   90.00
_cell.angle_gamma   90.00
#
_symmetry.space_group_name_H-M   'P 1'
#
loop_
_entity.id
_entity.type
_entity.pdbx_description
1 polymer ?
#
loop_
_entity_poly.entity_id
_entity_poly.type
_entity_poly.pdbx_seq_one_letter_code
_entity_poly.pdbx_strand_id
1 'polypeptide(L)'
;NKSTPMTMAILLTLLSLGGLPPLTGFMPKWLILQELVSNKNITIAILMAMSALLSLFFYMRIIYASTLTMFPTTNNSKLQWSYPQTKTINIIPTLTIISSLFLPLSPMFISLTH
;
A
#
# COMPACT_ATOMS: atom_id res chain seq x y z
N ASN A 1 21.12 9.99 -1.86
CA ASN A 1 20.37 9.13 -0.93
C ASN A 1 18.99 9.73 -0.72
N LYS A 2 18.01 9.36 -1.56
CA LYS A 2 16.61 9.57 -1.17
C LYS A 2 16.45 8.81 0.13
N SER A 3 16.11 9.51 1.21
CA SER A 3 16.10 8.96 2.56
C SER A 3 15.43 7.58 2.54
N THR A 4 16.18 6.56 2.93
CA THR A 4 15.72 5.17 3.09
C THR A 4 14.34 5.06 3.78
N PRO A 5 13.94 5.92 4.75
CA PRO A 5 12.57 5.89 5.27
C PRO A 5 11.49 6.30 4.26
N MET A 6 11.79 7.21 3.33
CA MET A 6 10.80 7.70 2.36
C MET A 6 10.54 6.69 1.24
N THR A 7 11.56 5.95 0.81
CA THR A 7 11.37 4.83 -0.13
C THR A 7 10.56 3.70 0.50
N MET A 8 10.79 3.41 1.79
CA MET A 8 9.99 2.44 2.55
C MET A 8 8.53 2.90 2.72
N ALA A 9 8.29 4.18 3.02
CA ALA A 9 6.95 4.76 3.08
C ALA A 9 6.18 4.62 1.74
N ILE A 10 6.86 4.88 0.61
CA ILE A 10 6.27 4.73 -0.73
C ILE A 10 5.95 3.25 -1.01
N LEU A 11 6.84 2.34 -0.63
CA LEU A 11 6.61 0.90 -0.81
C LEU A 11 5.41 0.41 0.03
N LEU A 12 5.34 0.80 1.30
CA LEU A 12 4.23 0.43 2.21
C LEU A 12 2.88 0.96 1.70
N THR A 13 2.84 2.19 1.21
CA THR A 13 1.60 2.80 0.67
C THR A 13 1.15 2.16 -0.64
N LEU A 14 2.08 1.85 -1.55
CA LEU A 14 1.76 1.15 -2.81
C LEU A 14 1.25 -0.27 -2.56
N LEU A 15 1.86 -1.01 -1.63
CA LEU A 15 1.37 -2.33 -1.24
C LEU A 15 -0.01 -2.25 -0.55
N SER A 16 -0.28 -1.18 0.20
CA SER A 16 -1.58 -0.97 0.84
C SER A 16 -2.69 -0.79 -0.19
N LEU A 17 -2.46 -0.02 -1.25
CA LEU A 17 -3.39 0.12 -2.38
C LEU A 17 -3.62 -1.19 -3.14
N GLY A 18 -2.60 -2.06 -3.19
CA GLY A 18 -2.70 -3.39 -3.79
C GLY A 18 -3.60 -4.37 -3.03
N GLY A 19 -3.92 -4.09 -1.76
CA GLY A 19 -4.82 -4.91 -0.95
C GLY A 19 -4.24 -6.28 -0.60
N LEU A 20 -2.96 -6.34 -0.22
CA LEU A 20 -2.40 -7.57 0.33
C LEU A 20 -3.02 -7.90 1.71
N PRO A 21 -3.10 -9.18 2.10
CA PRO A 21 -3.72 -9.62 3.35
C PRO A 21 -3.18 -9.03 4.67
N PRO A 22 -1.99 -8.37 4.75
CA PRO A 22 -1.60 -7.64 5.95
C PRO A 22 -1.96 -6.14 5.94
N LEU A 23 -2.52 -5.58 4.85
CA LEU A 23 -2.68 -4.12 4.68
C LEU A 23 -4.13 -3.67 4.45
N THR A 24 -4.38 -2.39 4.72
CA THR A 24 -5.72 -1.82 4.88
C THR A 24 -6.59 -1.83 3.63
N GLY A 25 -5.99 -1.78 2.44
CA GLY A 25 -6.73 -1.86 1.17
C GLY A 25 -7.39 -3.22 0.90
N PHE A 26 -7.08 -4.26 1.69
CA PHE A 26 -7.78 -5.54 1.61
C PHE A 26 -9.15 -5.50 2.29
N MET A 27 -9.29 -4.74 3.37
CA MET A 27 -10.50 -4.68 4.19
C MET A 27 -11.78 -4.38 3.39
N PRO A 28 -11.86 -3.30 2.57
CA PRO A 28 -13.09 -2.99 1.84
C PRO A 28 -13.41 -4.03 0.76
N LYS A 29 -12.39 -4.55 0.05
CA LYS A 29 -12.59 -5.60 -0.98
C LYS A 29 -13.11 -6.89 -0.35
N TRP A 30 -12.58 -7.26 0.81
CA TRP A 30 -13.01 -8.45 1.52
C TRP A 30 -14.43 -8.33 2.09
N LEU A 31 -14.78 -7.19 2.68
CA LEU A 31 -16.16 -6.93 3.13
C LEU A 31 -17.16 -6.97 1.97
N ILE A 32 -16.82 -6.39 0.82
CA ILE A 32 -17.67 -6.46 -0.37
C ILE A 32 -17.80 -7.90 -0.87
N LEU A 33 -16.72 -8.69 -0.87
CA LEU A 33 -16.78 -10.10 -1.22
C LEU A 33 -17.66 -10.91 -0.26
N GLN A 34 -17.59 -10.64 1.04
CA GLN A 34 -18.42 -11.30 2.04
C GLN A 34 -19.91 -11.04 1.81
N GLU A 35 -20.28 -9.78 1.50
CA GLU A 35 -21.65 -9.39 1.14
C GLU A 35 -22.11 -9.95 -0.22
N LEU A 36 -21.21 -10.09 -1.19
CA LEU A 36 -21.58 -10.66 -2.50
C LEU A 36 -21.81 -12.17 -2.43
N VAL A 37 -21.04 -12.87 -1.59
CA VAL A 37 -21.19 -14.31 -1.37
C VAL A 37 -22.46 -14.60 -0.56
N SER A 38 -22.79 -13.79 0.45
CA SER A 38 -24.06 -13.92 1.19
C SER A 38 -25.27 -13.75 0.27
N ASN A 39 -25.19 -12.82 -0.69
CA ASN A 39 -26.21 -12.57 -1.72
C ASN A 39 -26.15 -13.53 -2.93
N LYS A 40 -25.36 -14.62 -2.85
CA LYS A 40 -25.17 -15.66 -3.89
C LYS A 40 -24.69 -15.15 -5.26
N ASN A 41 -24.15 -13.94 -5.35
CA ASN A 41 -23.74 -13.34 -6.62
C ASN A 41 -22.24 -13.59 -6.91
N ILE A 42 -21.92 -14.85 -7.18
CA ILE A 42 -20.53 -15.36 -7.28
C ILE A 42 -19.81 -14.83 -8.53
N THR A 43 -20.53 -14.57 -9.63
CA THR A 43 -19.92 -14.10 -10.89
C THR A 43 -19.31 -12.71 -10.75
N ILE A 44 -20.00 -11.80 -10.07
CA ILE A 44 -19.50 -10.44 -9.79
C ILE A 44 -18.31 -10.48 -8.82
N ALA A 45 -18.36 -11.37 -7.83
CA ALA A 45 -17.25 -11.58 -6.89
C ALA A 45 -15.95 -11.99 -7.60
N ILE A 46 -16.03 -12.92 -8.56
CA ILE A 46 -14.86 -13.36 -9.35
C ILE A 46 -14.33 -12.21 -10.22
N LEU A 47 -15.20 -11.44 -10.88
CA LEU A 47 -14.79 -10.30 -11.70
C LEU A 47 -14.05 -9.25 -10.87
N MET A 48 -14.53 -8.99 -9.65
CA MET A 48 -13.91 -8.07 -8.70
C MET A 48 -12.56 -8.58 -8.19
N ALA A 49 -12.42 -9.89 -7.94
CA ALA A 49 -11.14 -10.49 -7.57
C ALA A 49 -10.11 -10.36 -8.71
N MET A 50 -10.53 -10.60 -9.96
CA MET A 50 -9.67 -10.48 -11.13
C MET A 50 -9.19 -9.05 -11.38
N SER A 51 -10.04 -8.04 -11.19
CA SER A 51 -9.64 -6.63 -11.31
C SER A 51 -8.64 -6.22 -10.23
N ALA A 52 -8.80 -6.74 -9.00
CA ALA A 52 -7.84 -6.53 -7.91
C ALA A 52 -6.46 -7.13 -8.24
N LEU A 53 -6.40 -8.35 -8.77
CA LEU A 53 -5.15 -8.99 -9.20
C LEU A 53 -4.41 -8.18 -10.28
N LEU A 54 -5.15 -7.60 -11.24
CA LEU A 54 -4.57 -6.78 -12.29
C LEU A 54 -3.90 -5.51 -11.73
N SER A 55 -4.56 -4.85 -10.76
CA SER A 55 -3.99 -3.68 -10.08
C SER A 55 -2.73 -4.03 -9.28
N LEU A 56 -2.71 -5.20 -8.65
CA LEU A 56 -1.55 -5.68 -7.89
C LEU A 56 -0.34 -5.92 -8.79
N PHE A 57 -0.53 -6.53 -9.97
CA PHE A 57 0.56 -6.74 -10.92
C PHE A 57 1.22 -5.43 -11.35
N PHE A 58 0.43 -4.39 -11.59
CA PHE A 58 0.95 -3.06 -11.94
C PHE A 58 1.79 -2.47 -10.81
N TYR A 59 1.32 -2.54 -9.55
CA TYR A 59 2.06 -2.03 -8.41
C TYR A 59 3.36 -2.80 -8.14
N MET A 60 3.37 -4.14 -8.32
CA MET A 60 4.59 -4.95 -8.16
C MET A 60 5.70 -4.52 -9.12
N ARG A 61 5.35 -4.17 -10.38
CA ARG A 61 6.32 -3.68 -11.36
C ARG A 61 6.97 -2.37 -10.91
N ILE A 62 6.19 -1.45 -10.34
CA ILE A 62 6.68 -0.17 -9.81
C ILE A 62 7.59 -0.39 -8.61
N ILE A 63 7.23 -1.29 -7.70
CA ILE A 63 8.03 -1.62 -6.51
C ILE A 63 9.38 -2.19 -6.93
N TYR A 64 9.39 -3.13 -7.89
CA TYR A 64 10.61 -3.73 -8.42
C TYR A 64 11.58 -2.68 -8.96
N ALA A 65 11.08 -1.78 -9.82
CA ALA A 65 11.88 -0.72 -10.40
C ALA A 65 12.41 0.28 -9.35
N SER A 66 11.60 0.61 -8.34
CA SER A 66 11.94 1.71 -7.41
C SER A 66 12.79 1.30 -6.21
N THR A 67 12.69 0.05 -5.75
CA THR A 67 13.28 -0.37 -4.47
C THR A 67 14.18 -1.59 -4.56
N LEU A 68 13.81 -2.58 -5.37
CA LEU A 68 14.54 -3.85 -5.45
C LEU A 68 15.74 -3.77 -6.38
N THR A 69 15.62 -2.98 -7.46
CA THR A 69 16.74 -2.73 -8.38
C THR A 69 17.29 -1.32 -8.16
N MET A 70 18.49 -1.21 -7.59
CA MET A 70 19.19 0.09 -7.55
C MET A 70 19.57 0.49 -8.98
N PHE A 71 18.89 1.49 -9.53
CA PHE A 71 19.31 2.11 -10.78
C PHE A 71 20.62 2.89 -10.58
N PRO A 72 21.51 2.91 -11.59
CA PRO A 72 22.77 3.65 -11.49
C PRO A 72 22.47 5.15 -11.29
N THR A 73 22.97 5.71 -10.19
CA THR A 73 22.78 7.12 -9.84
C THR A 73 23.89 7.98 -10.44
N THR A 74 23.56 9.18 -10.92
CA THR A 74 24.54 10.14 -11.46
C THR A 74 25.42 10.74 -10.35
N ASN A 75 26.63 11.20 -10.70
CA ASN A 75 27.61 11.73 -9.75
C ASN A 75 27.08 12.94 -8.95
N ASN A 76 26.14 13.72 -9.51
CA ASN A 76 25.47 14.85 -8.83
C ASN A 76 24.63 14.42 -7.62
N SER A 77 24.23 13.15 -7.52
CA SER A 77 23.52 12.61 -6.35
C SER A 77 24.37 12.58 -5.08
N LYS A 78 25.71 12.60 -5.21
CA LYS A 78 26.65 12.69 -4.08
C LYS A 78 26.66 14.09 -3.47
N LEU A 79 26.43 15.13 -4.26
CA LEU A 79 26.37 16.53 -3.78
C LEU A 79 25.10 16.78 -2.95
N GLN A 80 24.00 16.12 -3.31
CA GLN A 80 22.76 16.13 -2.52
C GLN A 80 22.93 15.47 -1.12
N TRP A 81 23.99 14.68 -0.91
CA TRP A 81 24.27 14.06 0.39
C TRP A 81 24.77 15.07 1.42
N SER A 82 25.43 16.13 0.96
CA SER A 82 25.97 17.18 1.83
C SER A 82 24.91 18.19 2.29
N TYR A 83 23.73 18.23 1.66
CA TYR A 83 22.67 19.17 2.03
C TYR A 83 21.51 18.42 2.73
N PRO A 84 21.25 18.68 4.03
CA PRO A 84 20.16 18.05 4.74
C PRO A 84 18.80 18.51 4.19
N GLN A 85 17.84 17.59 4.14
CA GLN A 85 16.51 17.87 3.63
C GLN A 85 15.76 18.80 4.60
N THR A 86 15.44 20.02 4.15
CA THR A 86 14.80 21.06 4.98
C THR A 86 13.27 20.96 5.03
N LYS A 87 12.67 20.06 4.24
CA LYS A 87 11.20 19.86 4.24
C LYS A 87 10.78 19.12 5.50
N THR A 88 10.11 19.83 6.41
CA THR A 88 9.42 19.24 7.55
C THR A 88 8.20 18.47 7.07
N ILE A 89 8.24 17.14 7.16
CA ILE A 89 7.08 16.32 6.85
C ILE A 89 6.75 15.42 8.05
N ASN A 90 6.22 16.05 9.11
CA ASN A 90 5.83 15.35 10.34
C ASN A 90 4.64 14.38 10.16
N ILE A 91 3.83 14.57 9.12
CA ILE A 91 2.58 13.82 8.90
C ILE A 91 2.81 12.50 8.13
N ILE A 92 3.90 12.38 7.37
CA ILE A 92 4.21 11.14 6.62
C ILE A 92 4.30 9.92 7.54
N PRO A 93 5.09 9.92 8.64
CA PRO A 93 5.23 8.72 9.46
C PRO A 93 3.90 8.27 10.08
N THR A 94 3.07 9.19 10.58
CA THR A 94 1.77 8.83 11.16
C THR A 94 0.83 8.21 10.12
N LEU A 95 0.75 8.79 8.92
CA LEU A 95 -0.07 8.22 7.84
C LEU A 95 0.42 6.83 7.40
N THR A 96 1.73 6.61 7.34
CA THR A 96 2.26 5.29 6.95
C THR A 96 1.92 4.20 7.96
N ILE A 97 1.94 4.53 9.26
CA ILE A 97 1.55 3.61 10.35
C ILE A 97 0.06 3.29 10.26
N ILE A 98 -0.79 4.30 10.06
CA ILE A 98 -2.24 4.10 9.88
C ILE A 98 -2.51 3.23 8.65
N SER A 99 -1.80 3.45 7.54
CA SER A 99 -1.99 2.68 6.30
C SER A 99 -1.51 1.22 6.36
N SER A 100 -0.77 0.81 7.40
CA SER A 100 -0.22 -0.53 7.53
C SER A 100 -0.83 -1.34 8.68
N LEU A 101 -1.10 -0.71 9.83
CA LEU A 101 -1.53 -1.41 11.04
C LEU A 101 -3.06 -1.39 11.30
N PHE A 102 -3.88 -0.92 10.35
CA PHE A 102 -5.33 -0.85 10.59
C PHE A 102 -6.06 -2.20 10.48
N LEU A 103 -5.41 -3.24 9.96
CA LEU A 103 -6.05 -4.55 9.75
C LEU A 103 -6.53 -5.23 11.05
N PRO A 104 -5.77 -5.26 12.17
CA PRO A 104 -6.28 -5.76 13.45
C PRO A 104 -7.43 -4.95 14.07
N LEU A 105 -7.75 -3.76 13.56
CA LEU A 105 -8.93 -2.98 13.96
C LEU A 105 -10.20 -3.39 13.18
N SER A 106 -10.08 -4.26 12.17
CA SER A 106 -11.24 -4.77 11.42
C SER A 106 -12.36 -5.37 12.27
N PRO A 107 -12.11 -6.22 13.30
CA PRO A 107 -13.19 -6.74 14.14
C PRO A 107 -13.93 -5.65 14.92
N MET A 108 -13.23 -4.60 15.37
CA MET A 108 -13.85 -3.47 16.06
C MET A 108 -14.80 -2.70 15.13
N PHE A 109 -14.42 -2.50 13.87
CA PHE A 109 -15.27 -1.83 12.88
C PHE A 109 -16.53 -2.65 12.57
N ILE A 110 -16.38 -3.96 12.38
CA ILE A 110 -17.50 -4.87 12.10
C ILE A 110 -18.49 -4.89 13.27
N SER A 111 -17.99 -4.91 14.52
CA SER A 111 -18.84 -4.88 15.72
C SER A 111 -19.56 -3.55 15.95
N LEU A 112 -19.06 -2.44 15.39
CA LEU A 112 -19.74 -1.14 15.46
C LEU A 112 -20.86 -1.02 14.43
N THR A 113 -20.74 -1.73 13.32
CA THR A 113 -21.73 -1.70 12.22
C THR A 113 -22.86 -2.71 12.38
N HIS A 114 -22.73 -3.66 13.31
CA HIS A 114 -23.70 -4.73 13.59
C HIS A 114 -24.43 -4.49 14.91
#